data_AF-A0AAJ0GCF0-F1
#
_entry.id   AF-A0AAJ0GCF0-F1
#
_cell.length_a   1.000
_cell.length_b   1.000
_cell.length_c   1.000
_cell.angle_alpha   90.00
_cell.angle_beta   90.00
_cell.angle_gamma   90.00
#
_symmetry.space_group_name_H-M   'P 1'
#
loop_
_entity.id
_entity.type
_entity.pdbx_description
1 polymer ?
#
loop_
_entity_poly.entity_id
_entity_poly.type
_entity_poly.pdbx_seq_one_letter_code
_entity_poly.pdbx_strand_id
1 'polypeptide(L)'
;MSSSIKPWLRRSWLIVVVVFVCFCLPFLFFRSAAPVQRIRGWFTDTTSDLSEKVGKVHPEYDVVLPTPPPEIPGTFDWHTTSSFNPVRYEDVANRSAQDLCSAWPAHLLADIQPVLKTGHGVLDARVGPQLHSVSACLINLLIFSDTEEHYKGHNLIDVIQDIPRHLRDEEYELQSWRAGALGDGTATRDQAWKTDKFKFLAGVSRAWQMRPDRKWYVFYEADTYIVWDNIFRLLEHFDPDEPHYFGSPTQGVQKTWFGYGGTGYVISREAMRRLVREDYDENGTYLGSRLTERNWHNLHNDCCGDSVLGWALIRENVTLEGLWPMFTPTPPHKTPFSGSRHQWCEPVISMHKPSEDDIIGLWRWQWEHRTADRPLLYRDLAIRYFDIYNLTTRADWSPLNWDSSLAKFPSDFYDHDPHESADACSSACNASEKCFTWMYHLRQCFHGRSIRWGTHMEPGLEFKDKGKDSELVKDDGHWTEADLRFMAGWNHKKIKAWMDERPCEEVEWVRPSTSRIF
;
A
#
# COMPACT_ATOMS: atom_id res chain seq x y z
N MET A 1 72.41 6.24 51.52
CA MET A 1 72.97 7.61 51.47
C MET A 1 71.85 8.56 51.87
N SER A 2 71.72 8.86 53.17
CA SER A 2 72.04 10.16 53.81
C SER A 2 71.11 11.29 53.34
N SER A 3 69.99 11.52 54.04
CA SER A 3 69.72 12.61 55.03
C SER A 3 69.06 13.84 54.33
N SER A 4 68.06 14.59 54.85
CA SER A 4 67.82 15.18 56.18
C SER A 4 66.39 15.83 56.17
N ILE A 5 65.45 15.55 57.09
CA ILE A 5 65.04 16.34 58.31
C ILE A 5 64.60 17.80 57.99
N LYS A 6 63.29 18.17 57.93
CA LYS A 6 62.28 18.56 58.98
C LYS A 6 61.95 20.11 58.97
N PRO A 7 60.95 20.69 59.70
CA PRO A 7 59.64 21.13 59.16
C PRO A 7 59.15 22.55 59.64
N TRP A 8 57.83 22.85 59.51
CA TRP A 8 56.99 23.96 60.08
C TRP A 8 56.99 25.28 59.26
N LEU A 9 55.90 26.03 58.96
CA LEU A 9 54.66 26.39 59.68
C LEU A 9 53.55 26.96 58.75
N ARG A 10 52.28 26.60 59.04
CA ARG A 10 51.01 27.41 59.14
C ARG A 10 50.62 28.43 58.02
N ARG A 11 49.36 28.57 57.57
CA ARG A 11 48.07 28.53 58.30
C ARG A 11 46.87 28.63 57.33
N SER A 12 45.80 27.85 57.61
CA SER A 12 44.34 28.14 57.60
C SER A 12 43.67 28.62 56.29
N TRP A 13 42.46 28.18 55.90
CA TRP A 13 41.16 28.19 56.58
C TRP A 13 40.33 26.94 56.20
N LEU A 14 39.93 26.05 57.12
CA LEU A 14 38.78 26.04 58.05
C LEU A 14 37.37 25.98 57.41
N ILE A 15 36.86 24.75 57.39
CA ILE A 15 35.48 24.26 57.28
C ILE A 15 34.94 24.06 58.71
N VAL A 16 33.70 24.47 59.01
CA VAL A 16 32.82 23.86 60.06
C VAL A 16 31.36 24.05 59.57
N VAL A 17 30.61 23.03 59.12
CA VAL A 17 29.64 22.12 59.81
C VAL A 17 28.59 22.92 60.65
N VAL A 18 27.28 22.66 60.79
CA VAL A 18 26.42 21.46 60.98
C VAL A 18 24.94 21.97 60.85
N VAL A 19 23.91 21.23 60.41
CA VAL A 19 22.94 20.46 61.26
C VAL A 19 21.71 20.03 60.41
N PHE A 20 21.42 18.71 60.42
CA PHE A 20 20.13 17.95 60.46
C PHE A 20 18.91 18.37 59.60
N VAL A 21 18.02 17.51 59.06
CA VAL A 21 17.39 16.23 59.48
C VAL A 21 16.91 15.46 58.20
N CYS A 22 16.94 14.12 58.22
CA CYS A 22 16.36 13.21 57.20
C CYS A 22 14.86 12.91 57.43
N PHE A 23 14.08 12.83 56.35
CA PHE A 23 12.96 11.88 56.18
C PHE A 23 12.83 11.52 54.68
N CYS A 24 12.45 10.26 54.44
CA CYS A 24 12.53 9.51 53.17
C CYS A 24 11.58 9.96 52.04
N LEU A 25 11.99 9.78 50.77
CA LEU A 25 11.20 9.35 49.59
C LEU A 25 12.17 8.86 48.47
N PRO A 26 11.74 8.01 47.52
CA PRO A 26 12.57 6.96 46.94
C PRO A 26 13.15 7.27 45.54
N PHE A 27 14.12 6.45 45.17
CA PHE A 27 14.79 6.33 43.88
C PHE A 27 13.86 6.49 42.66
N LEU A 28 14.17 7.44 41.78
CA LEU A 28 13.71 7.48 40.39
C LEU A 28 14.92 7.38 39.47
N PHE A 29 15.07 6.20 38.85
CA PHE A 29 15.90 5.98 37.68
C PHE A 29 15.29 6.72 36.48
N PHE A 30 16.00 7.71 35.93
CA PHE A 30 15.68 8.27 34.62
C PHE A 30 16.12 7.28 33.53
N ARG A 31 15.17 6.51 33.01
CA ARG A 31 15.26 5.92 31.65
C ARG A 31 14.63 6.92 30.69
N SER A 32 15.42 7.44 29.77
CA SER A 32 14.94 8.17 28.59
C SER A 32 14.25 7.18 27.66
N ALA A 33 12.91 7.21 27.64
CA ALA A 33 12.08 6.61 26.61
C ALA A 33 11.30 7.75 25.96
N ALA A 34 11.59 8.01 24.67
CA ALA A 34 10.86 8.97 23.87
C ALA A 34 9.40 8.50 23.67
N PRO A 35 8.40 9.38 23.79
CA PRO A 35 7.02 9.01 23.56
C PRO A 35 6.75 8.84 22.06
N VAL A 36 6.26 7.66 21.68
CA VAL A 36 5.65 7.38 20.37
C VAL A 36 4.44 8.31 20.21
N GLN A 37 4.56 9.31 19.35
CA GLN A 37 3.51 10.28 19.07
C GLN A 37 2.54 9.75 17.98
N ARG A 38 1.28 9.58 18.42
CA ARG A 38 0.01 9.77 17.69
C ARG A 38 -0.06 9.30 16.23
N ILE A 39 -0.65 8.12 16.08
CA ILE A 39 -1.32 7.67 14.85
C ILE A 39 -2.59 8.51 14.66
N ARG A 40 -2.61 9.37 13.62
CA ARG A 40 -3.81 9.98 13.06
C ARG A 40 -4.17 9.21 11.79
N GLY A 41 -5.10 8.27 11.91
CA GLY A 41 -5.80 7.68 10.77
C GLY A 41 -6.78 8.71 10.22
N TRP A 42 -6.44 9.32 9.09
CA TRP A 42 -7.42 9.96 8.20
C TRP A 42 -7.44 9.07 6.96
N PHE A 43 -8.35 8.11 6.98
CA PHE A 43 -8.83 7.38 5.81
C PHE A 43 -10.33 7.22 6.01
N THR A 44 -11.04 8.31 5.82
CA THR A 44 -12.43 8.30 5.40
C THR A 44 -12.50 9.15 4.14
N ASP A 45 -13.02 8.50 3.10
CA ASP A 45 -13.75 9.10 1.99
C ASP A 45 -13.18 10.38 1.32
N THR A 46 -12.41 10.20 0.25
CA THR A 46 -12.39 11.19 -0.84
C THR A 46 -12.94 10.63 -2.14
N THR A 47 -13.57 9.45 -2.13
CA THR A 47 -14.30 8.96 -3.31
C THR A 47 -15.67 9.59 -3.46
N SER A 48 -16.28 10.13 -2.39
CA SER A 48 -17.59 10.80 -2.48
C SER A 48 -17.57 12.33 -2.37
N ASP A 49 -16.45 12.98 -2.02
CA ASP A 49 -16.41 14.44 -1.78
C ASP A 49 -15.46 15.22 -2.71
N LEU A 50 -14.83 14.54 -3.69
CA LEU A 50 -14.08 15.19 -4.77
C LEU A 50 -14.98 15.63 -5.94
N SER A 51 -16.25 15.24 -5.99
CA SER A 51 -17.16 15.65 -7.06
C SER A 51 -17.65 17.09 -6.96
N GLU A 52 -17.52 17.75 -5.79
CA GLU A 52 -18.13 19.06 -5.54
C GLU A 52 -17.19 20.27 -5.62
N LYS A 53 -15.90 20.08 -5.96
CA LYS A 53 -14.95 21.19 -6.23
C LYS A 53 -14.44 21.26 -7.67
N VAL A 54 -15.13 20.63 -8.62
CA VAL A 54 -14.86 20.80 -10.05
C VAL A 54 -15.71 21.95 -10.59
N GLY A 55 -15.21 23.17 -10.44
CA GLY A 55 -15.97 24.37 -10.78
C GLY A 55 -15.09 25.55 -11.16
N LYS A 56 -14.34 25.41 -12.26
CA LYS A 56 -14.00 26.48 -13.22
C LYS A 56 -13.30 25.89 -14.44
N VAL A 57 -14.05 25.79 -15.54
CA VAL A 57 -13.54 25.42 -16.87
C VAL A 57 -12.69 26.59 -17.38
N HIS A 58 -11.40 26.37 -17.61
CA HIS A 58 -10.54 27.26 -18.38
C HIS A 58 -10.65 26.93 -19.89
N PRO A 59 -10.49 27.90 -20.80
CA PRO A 59 -10.80 27.75 -22.23
C PRO A 59 -9.78 26.92 -23.04
N GLU A 60 -8.90 26.15 -22.40
CA GLU A 60 -7.91 25.28 -23.07
C GLU A 60 -8.38 23.82 -23.23
N TYR A 61 -9.64 23.51 -22.86
CA TYR A 61 -10.18 22.15 -22.72
C TYR A 61 -11.19 21.72 -23.82
N ASP A 62 -11.01 22.15 -25.06
CA ASP A 62 -11.67 21.47 -26.21
C ASP A 62 -10.84 20.26 -26.68
N VAL A 63 -10.35 19.45 -25.74
CA VAL A 63 -9.71 18.18 -26.07
C VAL A 63 -10.81 17.12 -26.15
N VAL A 64 -11.14 16.70 -27.37
CA VAL A 64 -11.98 15.52 -27.58
C VAL A 64 -11.21 14.33 -27.02
N LEU A 65 -11.62 13.85 -25.84
CA LEU A 65 -11.04 12.64 -25.26
C LEU A 65 -11.25 11.48 -26.24
N PRO A 66 -10.24 10.63 -26.47
CA PRO A 66 -10.43 9.42 -27.25
C PRO A 66 -11.58 8.62 -26.64
N THR A 67 -12.46 8.13 -27.50
CA THR A 67 -13.47 7.18 -27.05
C THR A 67 -12.74 5.91 -26.65
N PRO A 68 -12.86 5.44 -25.40
CA PRO A 68 -12.24 4.18 -25.03
C PRO A 68 -12.78 3.08 -25.94
N PRO A 69 -11.95 2.11 -26.33
CA PRO A 69 -12.41 0.97 -27.10
C PRO A 69 -13.57 0.28 -26.36
N PRO A 70 -14.54 -0.31 -27.08
CA PRO A 70 -15.67 -0.98 -26.46
C PRO A 70 -15.18 -2.05 -25.49
N GLU A 71 -15.62 -1.98 -24.23
CA GLU A 71 -15.26 -2.99 -23.23
C GLU A 71 -15.78 -4.36 -23.69
N ILE A 72 -14.89 -5.35 -23.69
CA ILE A 72 -15.23 -6.75 -23.92
C ILE A 72 -15.28 -7.41 -22.54
N PRO A 73 -16.48 -7.67 -21.99
CA PRO A 73 -16.60 -8.31 -20.68
C PRO A 73 -15.98 -9.71 -20.68
N GLY A 74 -15.64 -10.19 -19.48
CA GLY A 74 -15.19 -11.56 -19.24
C GLY A 74 -13.70 -11.69 -19.00
N THR A 75 -13.18 -12.87 -19.29
CA THR A 75 -11.81 -13.28 -19.01
C THR A 75 -11.06 -13.62 -20.30
N PHE A 76 -9.74 -13.62 -20.22
CA PHE A 76 -8.88 -14.25 -21.21
C PHE A 76 -8.80 -15.75 -20.94
N ASP A 77 -8.81 -16.52 -22.02
CA ASP A 77 -8.58 -17.97 -21.99
C ASP A 77 -7.07 -18.23 -22.13
N TRP A 78 -6.35 -18.07 -21.02
CA TRP A 78 -4.89 -18.18 -20.99
C TRP A 78 -4.43 -19.29 -20.06
N HIS A 79 -3.59 -20.17 -20.60
CA HIS A 79 -2.76 -21.08 -19.84
C HIS A 79 -1.36 -20.51 -19.74
N THR A 80 -0.95 -20.10 -18.54
CA THR A 80 0.36 -19.48 -18.30
C THR A 80 1.29 -20.45 -17.59
N THR A 81 2.60 -20.28 -17.78
CA THR A 81 3.61 -21.08 -17.08
C THR A 81 4.62 -20.22 -16.32
N SER A 82 5.13 -20.70 -15.19
CA SER A 82 6.14 -19.98 -14.41
C SER A 82 7.53 -20.26 -14.95
N SER A 83 8.33 -19.20 -15.10
CA SER A 83 9.75 -19.28 -15.41
C SER A 83 10.65 -19.41 -14.17
N PHE A 84 10.09 -19.41 -12.96
CA PHE A 84 10.86 -19.52 -11.71
C PHE A 84 11.26 -20.98 -11.46
N ASN A 85 12.57 -21.28 -11.42
CA ASN A 85 13.07 -22.64 -11.25
C ASN A 85 14.19 -22.71 -10.17
N PRO A 86 14.10 -23.61 -9.17
CA PRO A 86 12.94 -24.44 -8.83
C PRO A 86 11.72 -23.60 -8.45
N VAL A 87 10.55 -24.05 -8.89
CA VAL A 87 9.27 -23.37 -8.64
C VAL A 87 8.95 -23.33 -7.15
N ARG A 88 9.37 -24.35 -6.40
CA ARG A 88 9.14 -24.45 -4.95
C ARG A 88 10.45 -24.72 -4.22
N TYR A 89 10.60 -24.06 -3.08
CA TYR A 89 11.64 -24.30 -2.10
C TYR A 89 11.09 -24.98 -0.86
N GLU A 90 11.88 -25.87 -0.27
CA GLU A 90 11.66 -26.38 1.07
C GLU A 90 12.51 -25.58 2.08
N ASP A 91 12.01 -25.50 3.31
CA ASP A 91 12.67 -24.86 4.46
C ASP A 91 12.96 -23.37 4.22
N VAL A 92 11.98 -22.61 3.66
CA VAL A 92 12.18 -21.19 3.34
C VAL A 92 12.39 -20.35 4.60
N ALA A 93 11.88 -20.80 5.75
CA ALA A 93 12.10 -20.15 7.04
C ALA A 93 13.59 -19.98 7.39
N ASN A 94 14.44 -20.96 7.05
CA ASN A 94 15.88 -20.93 7.35
C ASN A 94 16.75 -20.34 6.24
N ARG A 95 16.17 -20.01 5.08
CA ARG A 95 16.90 -19.46 3.94
C ARG A 95 17.07 -17.94 4.05
N SER A 96 18.22 -17.45 3.60
CA SER A 96 18.44 -16.02 3.41
C SER A 96 17.73 -15.53 2.14
N ALA A 97 17.50 -14.21 2.02
CA ALA A 97 16.94 -13.65 0.80
C ALA A 97 17.83 -13.92 -0.42
N GLN A 98 19.16 -13.91 -0.23
CA GLN A 98 20.12 -14.23 -1.29
C GLN A 98 19.98 -15.68 -1.78
N ASP A 99 19.75 -16.63 -0.87
CA ASP A 99 19.54 -18.04 -1.23
C ASP A 99 18.27 -18.20 -2.06
N LEU A 100 17.19 -17.51 -1.69
CA LEU A 100 15.93 -17.53 -2.42
C LEU A 100 16.08 -16.88 -3.80
N CYS A 101 16.77 -15.74 -3.88
CA CYS A 101 17.01 -15.04 -5.13
C CYS A 101 17.92 -15.80 -6.10
N SER A 102 18.64 -16.84 -5.66
CA SER A 102 19.40 -17.71 -6.57
C SER A 102 18.53 -18.46 -7.59
N ALA A 103 17.25 -18.69 -7.26
CA ALA A 103 16.25 -19.25 -8.18
C ALA A 103 15.55 -18.23 -9.07
N TRP A 104 15.79 -16.94 -8.82
CA TRP A 104 15.11 -15.91 -9.57
C TRP A 104 15.49 -16.00 -11.05
N PRO A 105 14.52 -16.00 -11.99
CA PRO A 105 14.81 -16.04 -13.41
C PRO A 105 15.37 -14.69 -13.89
N ALA A 106 16.66 -14.46 -13.63
CA ALA A 106 17.31 -13.17 -13.85
C ALA A 106 17.21 -12.65 -15.30
N HIS A 107 17.05 -13.54 -16.28
CA HIS A 107 16.83 -13.17 -17.68
C HIS A 107 15.55 -12.35 -17.90
N LEU A 108 14.50 -12.56 -17.08
CA LEU A 108 13.26 -11.80 -17.18
C LEU A 108 13.42 -10.32 -16.78
N LEU A 109 14.46 -9.99 -16.01
CA LEU A 109 14.77 -8.61 -15.66
C LEU A 109 15.28 -7.80 -16.87
N ALA A 110 15.67 -8.46 -17.96
CA ALA A 110 15.99 -7.76 -19.20
C ALA A 110 14.74 -7.12 -19.85
N ASP A 111 13.58 -7.71 -19.62
CA ASP A 111 12.32 -7.29 -20.26
C ASP A 111 11.62 -6.16 -19.48
N ILE A 112 11.78 -6.12 -18.16
CA ILE A 112 11.10 -5.13 -17.31
C ILE A 112 12.06 -4.10 -16.74
N GLN A 113 11.53 -2.93 -16.41
CA GLN A 113 12.16 -1.95 -15.55
C GLN A 113 11.30 -1.74 -14.30
N PRO A 114 11.62 -2.37 -13.16
CA PRO A 114 10.94 -2.10 -11.92
C PRO A 114 11.36 -0.72 -11.39
N VAL A 115 10.38 0.06 -10.95
CA VAL A 115 10.54 1.41 -10.42
C VAL A 115 9.79 1.52 -9.10
N LEU A 116 10.53 1.57 -8.00
CA LEU A 116 10.01 1.73 -6.66
C LEU A 116 9.96 3.23 -6.31
N LYS A 117 8.76 3.78 -6.10
CA LYS A 117 8.56 5.14 -5.59
C LYS A 117 8.49 5.12 -4.06
N THR A 118 9.21 6.04 -3.42
CA THR A 118 9.22 6.21 -1.96
C THR A 118 9.43 7.67 -1.57
N GLY A 119 9.49 7.96 -0.28
CA GLY A 119 9.99 9.23 0.26
C GLY A 119 10.87 8.97 1.49
N HIS A 120 11.70 9.95 1.85
CA HIS A 120 12.67 9.83 2.96
C HIS A 120 12.02 9.42 4.29
N GLY A 121 10.84 9.99 4.60
CA GLY A 121 10.15 9.75 5.87
C GLY A 121 9.67 8.31 6.12
N VAL A 122 9.81 7.40 5.15
CA VAL A 122 9.31 6.01 5.23
C VAL A 122 10.35 4.94 4.89
N LEU A 123 11.64 5.27 4.83
CA LEU A 123 12.67 4.32 4.42
C LEU A 123 12.71 3.06 5.29
N ASP A 124 12.88 3.21 6.59
CA ASP A 124 12.99 2.05 7.49
C ASP A 124 11.69 1.26 7.58
N ALA A 125 10.55 1.94 7.63
CA ALA A 125 9.24 1.32 7.81
C ALA A 125 8.68 0.66 6.53
N ARG A 126 9.17 1.02 5.34
CA ARG A 126 8.59 0.54 4.06
C ARG A 126 9.63 0.07 3.06
N VAL A 127 10.68 0.86 2.80
CA VAL A 127 11.73 0.49 1.83
C VAL A 127 12.58 -0.66 2.35
N GLY A 128 12.93 -0.66 3.64
CA GLY A 128 13.65 -1.75 4.29
C GLY A 128 12.98 -3.12 4.08
N PRO A 129 11.71 -3.30 4.47
CA PRO A 129 10.96 -4.52 4.22
C PRO A 129 10.89 -4.89 2.74
N GLN A 130 10.67 -3.93 1.83
CA GLN A 130 10.66 -4.15 0.38
C GLN A 130 11.97 -4.74 -0.14
N LEU A 131 13.10 -4.12 0.21
CA LEU A 131 14.43 -4.52 -0.28
C LEU A 131 14.88 -5.88 0.28
N HIS A 132 14.35 -6.30 1.43
CA HIS A 132 14.63 -7.62 2.00
C HIS A 132 13.61 -8.70 1.59
N SER A 133 12.63 -8.37 0.75
CA SER A 133 11.60 -9.32 0.32
C SER A 133 11.20 -9.12 -1.16
N VAL A 134 10.04 -8.51 -1.44
CA VAL A 134 9.41 -8.36 -2.76
C VAL A 134 10.36 -7.78 -3.81
N SER A 135 11.24 -6.86 -3.42
CA SER A 135 12.21 -6.21 -4.30
C SER A 135 13.62 -6.79 -4.21
N ALA A 136 13.86 -7.78 -3.34
CA ALA A 136 15.21 -8.27 -3.02
C ALA A 136 15.96 -8.85 -4.23
N CYS A 137 15.23 -9.49 -5.16
CA CYS A 137 15.84 -10.15 -6.32
C CYS A 137 15.97 -9.24 -7.55
N LEU A 138 15.54 -7.97 -7.46
CA LEU A 138 15.49 -7.03 -8.58
C LEU A 138 16.83 -6.28 -8.72
N ILE A 139 17.79 -6.88 -9.40
CA ILE A 139 19.13 -6.28 -9.59
C ILE A 139 19.13 -5.02 -10.47
N ASN A 140 18.05 -4.77 -11.22
CA ASN A 140 17.88 -3.60 -12.07
C ASN A 140 16.90 -2.57 -11.50
N LEU A 141 16.56 -2.65 -10.21
CA LEU A 141 15.63 -1.74 -9.54
C LEU A 141 16.09 -0.28 -9.58
N LEU A 142 15.18 0.61 -9.99
CA LEU A 142 15.31 2.05 -9.76
C LEU A 142 14.47 2.41 -8.53
N ILE A 143 15.03 3.23 -7.63
CA ILE A 143 14.31 3.75 -6.47
C ILE A 143 14.22 5.27 -6.60
N PHE A 144 13.00 5.77 -6.80
CA PHE A 144 12.73 7.20 -6.94
C PHE A 144 12.18 7.75 -5.62
N SER A 145 12.79 8.83 -5.18
CA SER A 145 12.54 9.46 -3.89
C SER A 145 12.34 10.97 -4.07
N ASP A 146 12.08 11.64 -2.95
CA ASP A 146 12.09 13.09 -2.80
C ASP A 146 13.41 13.61 -2.21
N THR A 147 14.40 12.73 -2.06
CA THR A 147 15.75 13.07 -1.57
C THR A 147 16.77 12.12 -2.19
N GLU A 148 17.92 12.66 -2.59
CA GLU A 148 19.04 11.89 -3.11
C GLU A 148 19.84 11.32 -1.93
N GLU A 149 19.85 9.99 -1.79
CA GLU A 149 20.49 9.34 -0.65
C GLU A 149 20.88 7.88 -0.95
N HIS A 150 21.73 7.31 -0.09
CA HIS A 150 22.14 5.91 -0.20
C HIS A 150 21.60 5.13 0.99
N TYR A 151 20.75 4.12 0.72
CA TYR A 151 20.09 3.32 1.75
C TYR A 151 20.31 1.84 1.50
N LYS A 152 20.92 1.15 2.46
CA LYS A 152 21.15 -0.32 2.46
C LYS A 152 21.74 -0.86 1.14
N GLY A 153 22.68 -0.14 0.52
CA GLY A 153 23.32 -0.57 -0.72
C GLY A 153 22.61 -0.12 -2.00
N HIS A 154 21.51 0.63 -1.90
CA HIS A 154 20.76 1.15 -3.04
C HIS A 154 20.82 2.68 -3.10
N ASN A 155 20.88 3.22 -4.32
CA ASN A 155 20.77 4.65 -4.57
C ASN A 155 19.29 5.04 -4.69
N LEU A 156 18.89 6.04 -3.92
CA LEU A 156 17.60 6.68 -4.01
C LEU A 156 17.78 7.99 -4.76
N ILE A 157 17.00 8.15 -5.82
CA ILE A 157 17.17 9.22 -6.80
C ILE A 157 16.10 10.27 -6.55
N ASP A 158 16.52 11.52 -6.31
CA ASP A 158 15.57 12.64 -6.22
C ASP A 158 15.05 13.01 -7.61
N VAL A 159 13.82 12.59 -7.92
CA VAL A 159 13.20 12.91 -9.21
C VAL A 159 12.50 14.27 -9.21
N ILE A 160 12.26 14.88 -8.04
CA ILE A 160 11.77 16.27 -7.96
C ILE A 160 12.85 17.23 -8.45
N GLN A 161 14.11 16.89 -8.20
CA GLN A 161 15.28 17.60 -8.74
C GLN A 161 15.40 17.54 -10.27
N ASP A 162 14.61 16.72 -10.97
CA ASP A 162 14.56 16.71 -12.45
C ASP A 162 13.47 17.66 -13.01
N ILE A 163 12.61 18.23 -12.16
CA ILE A 163 11.59 19.21 -12.58
C ILE A 163 12.27 20.54 -12.95
N PRO A 164 11.86 21.22 -14.05
CA PRO A 164 12.42 22.52 -14.43
C PRO A 164 12.41 23.53 -13.28
N ARG A 165 13.55 24.20 -13.06
CA ARG A 165 13.76 25.13 -11.93
C ARG A 165 12.65 26.17 -11.78
N HIS A 166 12.27 26.81 -12.88
CA HIS A 166 11.25 27.86 -12.87
C HIS A 166 9.87 27.38 -12.38
N LEU A 167 9.57 26.09 -12.48
CA LEU A 167 8.33 25.50 -11.98
C LEU A 167 8.45 25.14 -10.50
N ARG A 168 9.48 24.37 -10.16
CA ARG A 168 9.66 23.84 -8.81
C ARG A 168 10.07 24.90 -7.79
N ASP A 169 10.65 26.03 -8.19
CA ASP A 169 11.08 27.08 -7.26
C ASP A 169 9.87 27.94 -6.79
N GLU A 170 8.82 28.04 -7.60
CA GLU A 170 7.61 28.82 -7.32
C GLU A 170 6.50 28.00 -6.65
N GLU A 171 6.54 26.67 -6.75
CA GLU A 171 5.49 25.78 -6.24
C GLU A 171 5.41 25.76 -4.71
N TYR A 172 4.28 26.16 -4.14
CA TYR A 172 4.10 26.19 -2.68
C TYR A 172 4.23 24.79 -2.05
N GLU A 173 3.67 23.76 -2.69
CA GLU A 173 3.66 22.40 -2.13
C GLU A 173 5.07 21.78 -2.05
N LEU A 174 6.03 22.29 -2.83
CA LEU A 174 7.43 21.90 -2.81
C LEU A 174 8.28 22.71 -1.79
N GLN A 175 7.67 23.57 -0.97
CA GLN A 175 8.42 24.36 0.03
C GLN A 175 9.20 23.48 1.01
N SER A 176 8.60 22.38 1.47
CA SER A 176 9.24 21.46 2.43
C SER A 176 10.43 20.72 1.82
N TRP A 177 10.33 20.35 0.55
CA TRP A 177 11.43 19.79 -0.24
C TRP A 177 12.56 20.81 -0.41
N ARG A 178 12.26 22.05 -0.86
CA ARG A 178 13.26 23.12 -1.04
C ARG A 178 13.99 23.47 0.26
N ALA A 179 13.30 23.38 1.39
CA ALA A 179 13.87 23.65 2.71
C ALA A 179 14.71 22.50 3.28
N GLY A 180 14.78 21.34 2.60
CA GLY A 180 15.46 20.13 3.10
C GLY A 180 14.67 19.36 4.17
N ALA A 181 13.46 19.80 4.52
CA ALA A 181 12.69 19.24 5.63
C ALA A 181 12.27 17.78 5.42
N LEU A 182 12.14 17.33 4.16
CA LEU A 182 11.85 15.93 3.83
C LEU A 182 13.03 15.02 4.19
N GLY A 183 14.23 15.36 3.71
CA GLY A 183 15.47 14.62 4.00
C GLY A 183 15.93 14.72 5.45
N ASP A 184 15.54 15.77 6.17
CA ASP A 184 15.79 15.88 7.62
C ASP A 184 14.74 15.12 8.47
N GLY A 185 13.69 14.58 7.85
CA GLY A 185 12.57 13.93 8.55
C GLY A 185 11.73 14.88 9.42
N THR A 186 11.81 16.19 9.17
CA THR A 186 11.10 17.23 9.94
C THR A 186 9.80 17.70 9.28
N ALA A 187 9.58 17.34 8.02
CA ALA A 187 8.33 17.62 7.32
C ALA A 187 7.14 16.86 7.94
N THR A 188 5.97 17.50 7.94
CA THR A 188 4.73 16.83 8.34
C THR A 188 4.29 15.82 7.29
N ARG A 189 3.47 14.85 7.70
CA ARG A 189 2.88 13.86 6.78
C ARG A 189 2.14 14.51 5.60
N ASP A 190 1.40 15.60 5.86
CA ASP A 190 0.64 16.33 4.83
C ASP A 190 1.59 16.99 3.81
N GLN A 191 2.67 17.61 4.27
CA GLN A 191 3.67 18.20 3.39
C GLN A 191 4.38 17.15 2.53
N ALA A 192 4.75 16.02 3.12
CA ALA A 192 5.34 14.90 2.38
C ALA A 192 4.37 14.33 1.35
N TRP A 193 3.10 14.15 1.71
CA TRP A 193 2.07 13.65 0.79
C TRP A 193 1.79 14.61 -0.37
N LYS A 194 1.67 15.92 -0.12
CA LYS A 194 1.49 16.92 -1.19
C LYS A 194 2.67 16.99 -2.14
N THR A 195 3.89 16.76 -1.63
CA THR A 195 5.09 16.68 -2.46
C THR A 195 5.10 15.44 -3.36
N ASP A 196 4.42 14.36 -2.95
CA ASP A 196 4.52 13.06 -3.61
C ASP A 196 4.00 13.07 -5.06
N LYS A 197 2.98 13.88 -5.37
CA LYS A 197 2.40 14.00 -6.72
C LYS A 197 3.43 14.40 -7.78
N PHE A 198 4.44 15.18 -7.41
CA PHE A 198 5.45 15.68 -8.32
C PHE A 198 6.44 14.60 -8.80
N LYS A 199 6.50 13.45 -8.14
CA LYS A 199 7.39 12.34 -8.51
C LYS A 199 6.89 11.50 -9.68
N PHE A 200 5.60 11.55 -10.03
CA PHE A 200 5.01 10.67 -11.05
C PHE A 200 5.54 10.96 -12.45
N LEU A 201 5.26 12.14 -13.01
CA LEU A 201 5.71 12.49 -14.37
C LEU A 201 7.23 12.59 -14.47
N ALA A 202 7.88 13.19 -13.47
CA ALA A 202 9.33 13.28 -13.44
C ALA A 202 9.99 11.90 -13.35
N GLY A 203 9.39 10.98 -12.58
CA GLY A 203 9.80 9.59 -12.52
C GLY A 203 9.68 8.87 -13.86
N VAL A 204 8.62 9.09 -14.63
CA VAL A 204 8.48 8.52 -15.99
C VAL A 204 9.62 8.97 -16.90
N SER A 205 9.87 10.28 -16.99
CA SER A 205 10.98 10.84 -17.77
C SER A 205 12.32 10.27 -17.31
N ARG A 206 12.56 10.21 -15.99
CA ARG A 206 13.80 9.69 -15.43
C ARG A 206 14.00 8.20 -15.69
N ALA A 207 12.94 7.38 -15.57
CA ALA A 207 13.00 5.95 -15.83
C ALA A 207 13.39 5.67 -17.29
N TRP A 208 12.76 6.38 -18.24
CA TRP A 208 13.13 6.28 -19.65
C TRP A 208 14.57 6.74 -19.91
N GLN A 209 14.96 7.90 -19.36
CA GLN A 209 16.32 8.42 -19.52
C GLN A 209 17.39 7.44 -19.06
N MET A 210 17.18 6.81 -17.90
CA MET A 210 18.17 5.88 -17.34
C MET A 210 18.15 4.52 -18.04
N ARG A 211 16.99 4.10 -18.53
CA ARG A 211 16.73 2.74 -19.00
C ARG A 211 15.78 2.79 -20.20
N PRO A 212 16.19 3.35 -21.34
CA PRO A 212 15.32 3.45 -22.52
C PRO A 212 15.01 2.07 -23.10
N ASP A 213 13.93 1.99 -23.88
CA ASP A 213 13.55 0.83 -24.69
C ASP A 213 13.30 -0.50 -23.93
N ARG A 214 13.07 -0.46 -22.62
CA ARG A 214 12.60 -1.62 -21.86
C ARG A 214 11.18 -1.98 -22.31
N LYS A 215 10.87 -3.29 -22.42
CA LYS A 215 9.54 -3.73 -22.89
C LYS A 215 8.44 -3.18 -22.00
N TRP A 216 8.68 -3.20 -20.69
CA TRP A 216 7.70 -2.82 -19.68
C TRP A 216 8.34 -2.02 -18.55
N TYR A 217 7.63 -1.01 -18.06
CA TYR A 217 8.01 -0.26 -16.87
C TYR A 217 6.95 -0.52 -15.80
N VAL A 218 7.38 -1.11 -14.68
CA VAL A 218 6.50 -1.50 -13.57
C VAL A 218 6.73 -0.56 -12.41
N PHE A 219 5.82 0.39 -12.22
CA PHE A 219 5.87 1.38 -11.16
C PHE A 219 5.05 0.91 -9.96
N TYR A 220 5.61 1.02 -8.76
CA TYR A 220 4.94 0.62 -7.52
C TYR A 220 5.48 1.43 -6.32
N GLU A 221 4.74 1.46 -5.22
CA GLU A 221 5.11 2.22 -4.03
C GLU A 221 5.73 1.33 -2.95
N ALA A 222 6.39 1.95 -1.97
CA ALA A 222 7.01 1.21 -0.87
C ALA A 222 6.02 0.40 -0.02
N ASP A 223 4.73 0.76 -0.03
CA ASP A 223 3.62 0.01 0.55
C ASP A 223 2.76 -0.70 -0.51
N THR A 224 3.36 -1.14 -1.63
CA THR A 224 2.71 -2.01 -2.63
C THR A 224 3.36 -3.39 -2.64
N TYR A 225 2.59 -4.45 -2.42
CA TYR A 225 3.03 -5.82 -2.66
C TYR A 225 2.90 -6.16 -4.15
N ILE A 226 3.92 -6.74 -4.77
CA ILE A 226 3.88 -7.24 -6.16
C ILE A 226 4.13 -8.75 -6.19
N VAL A 227 3.25 -9.50 -6.87
CA VAL A 227 3.48 -10.92 -7.18
C VAL A 227 4.16 -11.00 -8.55
N TRP A 228 5.50 -10.99 -8.55
CA TRP A 228 6.28 -10.89 -9.78
C TRP A 228 6.06 -12.05 -10.77
N ASP A 229 5.82 -13.27 -10.30
CA ASP A 229 5.47 -14.40 -11.19
C ASP A 229 4.22 -14.09 -12.00
N ASN A 230 3.18 -13.57 -11.35
CA ASN A 230 1.94 -13.19 -12.00
C ASN A 230 2.13 -11.99 -12.94
N ILE A 231 2.99 -11.02 -12.60
CA ILE A 231 3.36 -9.93 -13.52
C ILE A 231 3.96 -10.50 -14.82
N PHE A 232 4.92 -11.41 -14.74
CA PHE A 232 5.53 -11.98 -15.96
C PHE A 232 4.54 -12.80 -16.78
N ARG A 233 3.68 -13.59 -16.12
CA ARG A 233 2.57 -14.33 -16.75
C ARG A 233 1.53 -13.41 -17.41
N LEU A 234 1.31 -12.21 -16.87
CA LEU A 234 0.42 -11.23 -17.50
C LEU A 234 1.07 -10.63 -18.75
N LEU A 235 2.32 -10.19 -18.63
CA LEU A 235 3.00 -9.41 -19.67
C LEU A 235 3.46 -10.24 -20.87
N GLU A 236 3.58 -11.57 -20.75
CA GLU A 236 3.91 -12.46 -21.88
C GLU A 236 2.83 -12.49 -22.97
N HIS A 237 1.60 -12.06 -22.65
CA HIS A 237 0.45 -12.09 -23.56
C HIS A 237 0.18 -10.77 -24.30
N PHE A 238 0.97 -9.72 -24.03
CA PHE A 238 0.80 -8.41 -24.67
C PHE A 238 2.05 -8.01 -25.45
N ASP A 239 1.84 -7.25 -26.53
CA ASP A 239 2.94 -6.71 -27.34
C ASP A 239 3.44 -5.39 -26.70
N PRO A 240 4.68 -5.31 -26.20
CA PRO A 240 5.20 -4.07 -25.61
C PRO A 240 5.37 -2.92 -26.61
N ASP A 241 5.33 -3.19 -27.91
CA ASP A 241 5.38 -2.18 -28.97
C ASP A 241 3.99 -1.61 -29.30
N GLU A 242 2.93 -2.11 -28.65
CA GLU A 242 1.61 -1.49 -28.60
C GLU A 242 1.45 -0.63 -27.33
N PRO A 243 0.65 0.45 -27.35
CA PRO A 243 0.54 1.41 -26.25
C PRO A 243 -0.35 0.89 -25.12
N HIS A 244 0.20 0.06 -24.23
CA HIS A 244 -0.50 -0.49 -23.08
C HIS A 244 -0.27 0.32 -21.80
N TYR A 245 -1.33 0.43 -21.00
CA TYR A 245 -1.29 1.03 -19.66
C TYR A 245 -2.20 0.25 -18.71
N PHE A 246 -1.62 -0.54 -17.82
CA PHE A 246 -2.33 -1.41 -16.89
C PHE A 246 -2.35 -0.87 -15.46
N GLY A 247 -3.46 -1.06 -14.74
CA GLY A 247 -3.56 -0.76 -13.31
C GLY A 247 -4.96 -0.96 -12.75
N SER A 248 -5.16 -0.60 -11.46
CA SER A 248 -6.50 -0.57 -10.86
C SER A 248 -7.24 0.70 -11.31
N PRO A 249 -8.42 0.60 -11.96
CA PRO A 249 -9.17 1.75 -12.46
C PRO A 249 -9.73 2.64 -11.36
N THR A 250 -9.39 3.93 -11.44
CA THR A 250 -9.92 5.01 -10.60
C THR A 250 -10.32 6.21 -11.47
N GLN A 251 -11.40 6.90 -11.10
CA GLN A 251 -11.83 8.11 -11.80
C GLN A 251 -10.99 9.31 -11.38
N GLY A 252 -10.44 10.02 -12.36
CA GLY A 252 -9.61 11.21 -12.18
C GLY A 252 -10.23 12.47 -12.79
N VAL A 253 -9.35 13.42 -13.11
CA VAL A 253 -9.72 14.71 -13.73
C VAL A 253 -10.62 14.50 -14.93
N GLN A 254 -11.68 15.30 -15.05
CA GLN A 254 -12.57 15.34 -16.22
C GLN A 254 -13.14 13.96 -16.61
N LYS A 255 -13.43 13.09 -15.63
CA LYS A 255 -13.98 11.74 -15.84
C LYS A 255 -13.05 10.82 -16.63
N THR A 256 -11.75 11.12 -16.64
CA THR A 256 -10.74 10.18 -17.14
C THR A 256 -10.54 9.02 -16.18
N TRP A 257 -10.02 7.92 -16.70
CA TRP A 257 -9.63 6.76 -15.91
C TRP A 257 -8.12 6.68 -15.82
N PHE A 258 -7.61 6.46 -14.62
CA PHE A 258 -6.18 6.27 -14.36
C PHE A 258 -5.94 5.07 -13.47
N GLY A 259 -4.73 4.51 -13.55
CA GLY A 259 -4.28 3.40 -12.71
C GLY A 259 -3.87 3.94 -11.35
N TYR A 260 -4.53 3.49 -10.28
CA TYR A 260 -4.25 3.95 -8.93
C TYR A 260 -2.80 3.65 -8.50
N GLY A 261 -2.02 4.70 -8.22
CA GLY A 261 -0.59 4.61 -7.93
C GLY A 261 -0.24 3.65 -6.80
N GLY A 262 -1.06 3.62 -5.74
CA GLY A 262 -0.85 2.72 -4.59
C GLY A 262 -0.93 1.23 -4.93
N THR A 263 -1.65 0.85 -6.00
CA THR A 263 -1.68 -0.54 -6.49
C THR A 263 -0.54 -0.87 -7.43
N GLY A 264 0.29 0.12 -7.78
CA GLY A 264 1.20 0.03 -8.90
C GLY A 264 0.49 0.03 -10.25
N TYR A 265 1.27 0.26 -11.29
CA TYR A 265 0.82 0.29 -12.68
C TYR A 265 1.95 -0.11 -13.62
N VAL A 266 1.58 -0.52 -14.83
CA VAL A 266 2.54 -0.96 -15.86
C VAL A 266 2.32 -0.14 -17.12
N ILE A 267 3.41 0.34 -17.71
CA ILE A 267 3.40 1.10 -18.98
C ILE A 267 4.30 0.35 -19.98
N SER A 268 3.80 0.12 -21.19
CA SER A 268 4.59 -0.49 -22.27
C SER A 268 5.67 0.45 -22.80
N ARG A 269 6.64 -0.12 -23.53
CA ARG A 269 7.67 0.64 -24.24
C ARG A 269 7.06 1.72 -25.12
N GLU A 270 6.08 1.36 -25.93
CA GLU A 270 5.47 2.30 -26.87
C GLU A 270 4.75 3.44 -26.15
N ALA A 271 4.01 3.15 -25.08
CA ALA A 271 3.34 4.19 -24.30
C ALA A 271 4.35 5.12 -23.61
N MET A 272 5.44 4.58 -23.05
CA MET A 272 6.53 5.38 -22.48
C MET A 272 7.19 6.28 -23.53
N ARG A 273 7.51 5.73 -24.71
CA ARG A 273 8.12 6.45 -25.83
C ARG A 273 7.26 7.63 -26.28
N ARG A 274 5.93 7.46 -26.32
CA ARG A 274 5.01 8.57 -26.62
C ARG A 274 5.01 9.65 -25.54
N LEU A 275 4.96 9.26 -24.27
CA LEU A 275 4.94 10.20 -23.15
C LEU A 275 6.17 11.11 -23.11
N VAL A 276 7.35 10.52 -23.33
CA VAL A 276 8.66 11.21 -23.18
C VAL A 276 9.21 11.74 -24.50
N ARG A 277 8.45 11.65 -25.61
CA ARG A 277 8.91 12.06 -26.96
C ARG A 277 9.49 13.47 -26.97
N GLU A 278 8.84 14.40 -26.27
CA GLU A 278 9.22 15.81 -26.21
C GLU A 278 10.34 16.10 -25.20
N ASP A 279 10.73 15.12 -24.37
CA ASP A 279 11.87 15.25 -23.47
C ASP A 279 13.21 15.24 -24.24
N TYR A 280 13.19 14.94 -25.54
CA TYR A 280 14.38 14.83 -26.39
C TYR A 280 14.25 15.70 -27.64
N ASP A 281 15.36 16.27 -28.11
CA ASP A 281 15.41 16.92 -29.42
C ASP A 281 15.56 15.90 -30.58
N GLU A 282 15.57 16.38 -31.82
CA GLU A 282 15.73 15.55 -33.02
C GLU A 282 17.05 14.75 -33.05
N ASN A 283 18.06 15.16 -32.29
CA ASN A 283 19.35 14.49 -32.17
C ASN A 283 19.39 13.51 -30.98
N GLY A 284 18.30 13.37 -30.22
CA GLY A 284 18.25 12.53 -29.02
C GLY A 284 18.89 13.18 -27.78
N THR A 285 19.11 14.50 -27.77
CA THR A 285 19.60 15.21 -26.59
C THR A 285 18.47 15.35 -25.58
N TYR A 286 18.68 14.92 -24.34
CA TYR A 286 17.71 15.11 -23.27
C TYR A 286 17.58 16.60 -22.90
N LEU A 287 16.37 17.14 -22.99
CA LEU A 287 16.01 18.54 -22.76
C LEU A 287 15.45 18.79 -21.35
N GLY A 288 15.35 17.75 -20.51
CA GLY A 288 14.64 17.77 -19.23
C GLY A 288 13.22 17.20 -19.35
N SER A 289 12.52 17.10 -18.21
CA SER A 289 11.15 16.57 -18.18
C SER A 289 10.14 17.58 -18.77
N ARG A 290 10.09 17.66 -20.11
CA ARG A 290 9.06 18.38 -20.86
C ARG A 290 7.70 17.75 -20.61
N LEU A 291 7.64 16.45 -20.35
CA LEU A 291 6.45 15.75 -19.88
C LEU A 291 5.83 16.41 -18.64
N THR A 292 6.65 16.73 -17.62
CA THR A 292 6.19 17.45 -16.44
C THR A 292 5.78 18.88 -16.77
N GLU A 293 6.60 19.61 -17.54
CA GLU A 293 6.35 21.01 -17.90
C GLU A 293 5.02 21.19 -18.64
N ARG A 294 4.74 20.38 -19.67
CA ARG A 294 3.51 20.48 -20.47
C ARG A 294 2.24 20.05 -19.75
N ASN A 295 2.37 19.39 -18.60
CA ASN A 295 1.25 18.98 -17.74
C ASN A 295 1.25 19.73 -16.40
N TRP A 296 2.08 20.76 -16.24
CA TRP A 296 2.28 21.45 -14.97
C TRP A 296 0.98 22.05 -14.41
N HIS A 297 0.12 22.61 -15.27
CA HIS A 297 -1.17 23.16 -14.84
C HIS A 297 -2.05 22.11 -14.14
N ASN A 298 -2.13 20.89 -14.67
CA ASN A 298 -2.89 19.81 -14.05
C ASN A 298 -2.20 19.30 -12.79
N LEU A 299 -0.87 19.18 -12.83
CA LEU A 299 -0.07 18.76 -11.67
C LEU A 299 -0.20 19.74 -10.50
N HIS A 300 -0.28 21.04 -10.78
CA HIS A 300 -0.49 22.07 -9.78
C HIS A 300 -1.87 21.96 -9.13
N ASN A 301 -2.92 21.81 -9.95
CA ASN A 301 -4.31 21.90 -9.50
C ASN A 301 -4.94 20.57 -9.01
N ASP A 302 -4.38 19.43 -9.41
CA ASP A 302 -4.84 18.12 -8.95
C ASP A 302 -4.11 17.70 -7.67
N CYS A 303 -4.78 16.90 -6.85
CA CYS A 303 -4.21 16.34 -5.63
C CYS A 303 -3.13 15.27 -5.89
N CYS A 304 -3.17 14.67 -7.07
CA CYS A 304 -2.80 13.28 -7.23
C CYS A 304 -2.01 13.08 -8.54
N GLY A 305 -0.74 12.69 -8.42
CA GLY A 305 0.17 12.61 -9.58
C GLY A 305 -0.14 11.46 -10.54
N ASP A 306 -0.76 10.39 -10.04
CA ASP A 306 -1.29 9.27 -10.84
C ASP A 306 -2.48 9.69 -11.71
N SER A 307 -3.39 10.51 -11.18
CA SER A 307 -4.48 11.14 -11.94
C SER A 307 -3.93 11.94 -13.14
N VAL A 308 -2.90 12.75 -12.90
CA VAL A 308 -2.26 13.57 -13.95
C VAL A 308 -1.45 12.72 -14.94
N LEU A 309 -0.85 11.62 -14.50
CA LEU A 309 -0.21 10.64 -15.39
C LEU A 309 -1.24 9.99 -16.32
N GLY A 310 -2.40 9.57 -15.80
CA GLY A 310 -3.49 9.07 -16.62
C GLY A 310 -3.98 10.09 -17.66
N TRP A 311 -4.09 11.37 -17.26
CA TRP A 311 -4.37 12.46 -18.19
C TRP A 311 -3.30 12.60 -19.29
N ALA A 312 -2.02 12.57 -18.92
CA ALA A 312 -0.92 12.68 -19.87
C ALA A 312 -0.92 11.52 -20.89
N LEU A 313 -1.22 10.30 -20.44
CA LEU A 313 -1.33 9.10 -21.29
C LEU A 313 -2.48 9.22 -22.29
N ILE A 314 -3.65 9.68 -21.84
CA ILE A 314 -4.82 9.85 -22.71
C ILE A 314 -4.53 10.87 -23.83
N ARG A 315 -3.76 11.92 -23.55
CA ARG A 315 -3.32 12.89 -24.58
C ARG A 315 -2.41 12.28 -25.64
N GLU A 316 -1.75 11.16 -25.34
CA GLU A 316 -0.95 10.37 -26.28
C GLU A 316 -1.74 9.19 -26.87
N ASN A 317 -3.08 9.23 -26.77
CA ASN A 317 -4.00 8.19 -27.20
C ASN A 317 -3.75 6.83 -26.54
N VAL A 318 -3.40 6.86 -25.25
CA VAL A 318 -3.21 5.68 -24.40
C VAL A 318 -4.24 5.72 -23.26
N THR A 319 -5.25 4.86 -23.34
CA THR A 319 -6.29 4.74 -22.30
C THR A 319 -5.92 3.67 -21.29
N LEU A 320 -6.38 3.81 -20.04
CA LEU A 320 -6.20 2.78 -19.03
C LEU A 320 -6.90 1.47 -19.43
N GLU A 321 -6.13 0.40 -19.40
CA GLU A 321 -6.60 -0.98 -19.40
C GLU A 321 -6.78 -1.43 -17.94
N GLY A 322 -7.98 -1.22 -17.38
CA GLY A 322 -8.27 -1.48 -15.97
C GLY A 322 -8.34 -2.97 -15.63
N LEU A 323 -7.48 -3.43 -14.72
CA LEU A 323 -7.30 -4.86 -14.39
C LEU A 323 -7.64 -5.20 -12.93
N TRP A 324 -8.44 -4.39 -12.24
CA TRP A 324 -9.03 -4.81 -10.96
C TRP A 324 -9.90 -6.07 -11.18
N PRO A 325 -9.92 -7.06 -10.27
CA PRO A 325 -9.28 -7.08 -8.95
C PRO A 325 -7.84 -7.60 -8.93
N MET A 326 -7.21 -7.90 -10.07
CA MET A 326 -5.82 -8.40 -10.07
C MET A 326 -4.85 -7.36 -9.48
N PHE A 327 -5.06 -6.09 -9.79
CA PHE A 327 -4.48 -4.95 -9.06
C PHE A 327 -5.48 -4.49 -8.00
N THR A 328 -5.23 -4.69 -6.71
CA THR A 328 -6.20 -4.38 -5.64
C THR A 328 -5.74 -3.28 -4.68
N PRO A 329 -6.60 -2.31 -4.34
CA PRO A 329 -6.30 -1.24 -3.38
C PRO A 329 -6.36 -1.70 -1.91
N THR A 330 -6.70 -2.97 -1.65
CA THR A 330 -6.79 -3.52 -0.29
C THR A 330 -5.56 -4.36 0.06
N PRO A 331 -5.14 -4.37 1.34
CA PRO A 331 -4.11 -5.29 1.78
C PRO A 331 -4.64 -6.73 1.82
N PRO A 332 -3.73 -7.74 1.80
CA PRO A 332 -4.11 -9.15 1.78
C PRO A 332 -5.11 -9.51 2.89
N HIS A 333 -4.87 -9.02 4.10
CA HIS A 333 -5.67 -9.32 5.29
C HIS A 333 -7.09 -8.72 5.25
N LYS A 334 -7.33 -7.67 4.44
CA LYS A 334 -8.66 -7.05 4.28
C LYS A 334 -9.37 -7.47 2.99
N THR A 335 -8.74 -8.24 2.11
CA THR A 335 -9.35 -8.63 0.84
C THR A 335 -10.70 -9.34 1.04
N PRO A 336 -11.78 -8.90 0.36
CA PRO A 336 -13.06 -9.61 0.35
C PRO A 336 -13.02 -10.82 -0.57
N PHE A 337 -12.92 -12.02 0.00
CA PHE A 337 -12.89 -13.27 -0.77
C PHE A 337 -14.27 -13.73 -1.25
N SER A 338 -15.36 -13.18 -0.70
CA SER A 338 -16.74 -13.44 -1.14
C SER A 338 -17.60 -12.17 -1.17
N GLY A 339 -18.80 -12.27 -1.75
CA GLY A 339 -19.74 -11.16 -1.92
C GLY A 339 -19.88 -10.69 -3.37
N SER A 340 -20.47 -9.51 -3.59
CA SER A 340 -20.73 -8.97 -4.94
C SER A 340 -19.50 -8.44 -5.66
N ARG A 341 -18.44 -8.08 -4.92
CA ARG A 341 -17.14 -7.59 -5.42
C ARG A 341 -16.01 -8.47 -4.88
N HIS A 342 -16.20 -9.78 -4.96
CA HIS A 342 -15.28 -10.74 -4.38
C HIS A 342 -14.05 -10.94 -5.25
N GLN A 343 -12.97 -11.40 -4.62
CA GLN A 343 -11.70 -11.73 -5.26
C GLN A 343 -11.41 -13.19 -4.91
N TRP A 344 -11.50 -14.10 -5.89
CA TRP A 344 -11.41 -15.54 -5.63
C TRP A 344 -10.58 -16.26 -6.69
N CYS A 345 -11.08 -16.33 -7.93
CA CYS A 345 -10.43 -17.07 -9.01
C CYS A 345 -9.47 -16.22 -9.85
N GLU A 346 -9.38 -14.92 -9.56
CA GLU A 346 -8.48 -14.00 -10.22
C GLU A 346 -7.04 -14.12 -9.67
N PRO A 347 -6.02 -13.97 -10.54
CA PRO A 347 -4.64 -13.85 -10.12
C PRO A 347 -4.40 -12.62 -9.25
N VAL A 348 -3.54 -12.75 -8.24
CA VAL A 348 -3.08 -11.61 -7.44
C VAL A 348 -1.89 -10.97 -8.16
N ILE A 349 -2.03 -9.76 -8.69
CA ILE A 349 -0.90 -9.03 -9.30
C ILE A 349 -0.27 -8.11 -8.25
N SER A 350 -1.10 -7.30 -7.59
CA SER A 350 -0.63 -6.36 -6.58
C SER A 350 -1.66 -6.08 -5.50
N MET A 351 -1.17 -5.75 -4.30
CA MET A 351 -1.99 -5.40 -3.14
C MET A 351 -1.41 -4.17 -2.44
N HIS A 352 -2.25 -3.21 -2.07
CA HIS A 352 -1.82 -1.95 -1.47
C HIS A 352 -1.95 -1.95 0.06
N LYS A 353 -0.98 -1.30 0.73
CA LYS A 353 -0.85 -1.18 2.19
C LYS A 353 -0.79 -2.50 2.99
N PRO A 354 -0.11 -3.55 2.51
CA PRO A 354 0.21 -4.69 3.37
C PRO A 354 1.00 -4.20 4.60
N SER A 355 0.84 -4.88 5.74
CA SER A 355 1.73 -4.65 6.88
C SER A 355 3.15 -5.13 6.55
N GLU A 356 4.13 -4.77 7.38
CA GLU A 356 5.50 -5.33 7.25
C GLU A 356 5.49 -6.87 7.33
N ASP A 357 4.72 -7.42 8.28
CA ASP A 357 4.53 -8.86 8.43
C ASP A 357 3.91 -9.50 7.18
N ASP A 358 2.93 -8.83 6.56
CA ASP A 358 2.34 -9.29 5.30
C ASP A 358 3.37 -9.28 4.16
N ILE A 359 4.16 -8.21 4.02
CA ILE A 359 5.18 -8.10 2.97
C ILE A 359 6.20 -9.24 3.08
N ILE A 360 6.78 -9.42 4.26
CA ILE A 360 7.85 -10.41 4.47
C ILE A 360 7.27 -11.82 4.48
N GLY A 361 6.18 -12.03 5.23
CA GLY A 361 5.54 -13.32 5.42
C GLY A 361 4.99 -13.89 4.11
N LEU A 362 4.26 -13.08 3.33
CA LEU A 362 3.70 -13.52 2.06
C LEU A 362 4.78 -13.80 1.03
N TRP A 363 5.85 -12.99 0.98
CA TRP A 363 6.97 -13.22 0.06
C TRP A 363 7.69 -14.53 0.35
N ARG A 364 7.98 -14.83 1.62
CA ARG A 364 8.55 -16.12 2.02
C ARG A 364 7.61 -17.28 1.70
N TRP A 365 6.34 -17.16 2.07
CA TRP A 365 5.34 -18.19 1.83
C TRP A 365 5.21 -18.54 0.34
N GLN A 366 5.28 -17.54 -0.56
CA GLN A 366 5.21 -17.78 -2.00
C GLN A 366 6.30 -18.70 -2.53
N TRP A 367 7.53 -18.64 -1.99
CA TRP A 367 8.62 -19.50 -2.42
C TRP A 367 8.34 -20.99 -2.15
N GLU A 368 7.47 -21.31 -1.19
CA GLU A 368 7.06 -22.69 -0.89
C GLU A 368 5.80 -23.12 -1.69
N HIS A 369 5.00 -22.16 -2.16
CA HIS A 369 3.62 -22.42 -2.62
C HIS A 369 3.35 -22.16 -4.10
N ARG A 370 4.32 -21.65 -4.86
CA ARG A 370 4.22 -21.41 -6.31
C ARG A 370 3.92 -22.67 -7.10
N THR A 371 3.30 -22.50 -8.24
CA THR A 371 2.90 -23.56 -9.18
C THR A 371 3.43 -23.24 -10.56
N ALA A 372 3.84 -24.27 -11.31
CA ALA A 372 4.37 -24.08 -12.66
C ALA A 372 3.25 -23.75 -13.64
N ASP A 373 2.12 -24.40 -13.52
CA ASP A 373 1.00 -24.48 -14.48
C ASP A 373 -0.14 -23.49 -14.23
N ARG A 374 -0.10 -22.74 -13.13
CA ARG A 374 -1.08 -21.68 -12.83
C ARG A 374 -0.50 -20.57 -11.95
N PRO A 375 -1.01 -19.33 -12.05
CA PRO A 375 -0.62 -18.22 -11.19
C PRO A 375 -1.11 -18.41 -9.74
N LEU A 376 -0.58 -17.56 -8.85
CA LEU A 376 -1.11 -17.41 -7.49
C LEU A 376 -2.47 -16.70 -7.52
N LEU A 377 -3.51 -17.31 -6.97
CA LEU A 377 -4.88 -16.77 -6.95
C LEU A 377 -5.27 -16.21 -5.59
N TYR A 378 -6.29 -15.36 -5.52
CA TYR A 378 -6.86 -14.91 -4.25
C TYR A 378 -7.36 -16.07 -3.38
N ARG A 379 -7.92 -17.12 -4.00
CA ARG A 379 -8.28 -18.38 -3.33
C ARG A 379 -7.11 -19.00 -2.57
N ASP A 380 -5.90 -18.94 -3.12
CA ASP A 380 -4.72 -19.49 -2.47
C ASP A 380 -4.36 -18.70 -1.21
N LEU A 381 -4.50 -17.37 -1.25
CA LEU A 381 -4.31 -16.53 -0.07
C LEU A 381 -5.34 -16.90 1.02
N ALA A 382 -6.61 -17.02 0.66
CA ALA A 382 -7.67 -17.36 1.61
C ALA A 382 -7.48 -18.74 2.27
N ILE A 383 -7.20 -19.76 1.47
CA ILE A 383 -7.19 -21.16 1.95
C ILE A 383 -5.83 -21.56 2.52
N ARG A 384 -4.73 -21.17 1.85
CA ARG A 384 -3.40 -21.71 2.15
C ARG A 384 -2.52 -20.73 2.94
N TYR A 385 -2.66 -19.42 2.73
CA TYR A 385 -1.89 -18.43 3.49
C TYR A 385 -2.59 -18.06 4.81
N PHE A 386 -3.87 -17.71 4.73
CA PHE A 386 -4.65 -17.27 5.89
C PHE A 386 -5.36 -18.39 6.66
N ASP A 387 -5.46 -19.58 6.05
CA ASP A 387 -6.19 -20.73 6.59
C ASP A 387 -7.56 -20.35 7.16
N ILE A 388 -8.37 -19.66 6.35
CA ILE A 388 -9.68 -19.15 6.76
C ILE A 388 -10.61 -20.27 7.28
N TYR A 389 -10.37 -21.51 6.85
CA TYR A 389 -11.14 -22.67 7.27
C TYR A 389 -11.03 -22.93 8.78
N ASN A 390 -9.82 -22.82 9.33
CA ASN A 390 -9.50 -23.17 10.72
C ASN A 390 -9.43 -21.96 11.65
N LEU A 391 -9.91 -20.80 11.22
CA LEU A 391 -10.00 -19.66 12.13
C LEU A 391 -10.86 -20.01 13.35
N THR A 392 -10.50 -19.49 14.50
CA THR A 392 -11.32 -19.58 15.70
C THR A 392 -11.78 -18.18 16.07
N THR A 393 -12.76 -18.07 16.97
CA THR A 393 -13.13 -16.78 17.54
C THR A 393 -11.87 -16.09 18.08
N ARG A 394 -11.64 -14.86 17.62
CA ARG A 394 -10.48 -14.05 18.00
C ARG A 394 -10.93 -12.89 18.87
N ALA A 395 -10.14 -12.58 19.87
CA ALA A 395 -10.28 -11.35 20.60
C ALA A 395 -9.35 -10.29 20.02
N ASP A 396 -9.71 -9.03 20.23
CA ASP A 396 -8.99 -7.83 19.78
C ASP A 396 -8.78 -7.85 18.26
N TRP A 397 -9.84 -8.23 17.54
CA TRP A 397 -9.82 -8.49 16.09
C TRP A 397 -11.08 -7.97 15.39
N SER A 398 -10.96 -7.55 14.13
CA SER A 398 -12.10 -7.19 13.28
C SER A 398 -11.99 -7.84 11.90
N PRO A 399 -12.95 -8.70 11.48
CA PRO A 399 -13.05 -9.24 10.14
C PRO A 399 -13.87 -8.32 9.22
N LEU A 400 -14.27 -7.14 9.70
CA LEU A 400 -15.14 -6.21 9.00
C LEU A 400 -14.32 -5.11 8.36
N ASN A 401 -14.78 -4.62 7.21
CA ASN A 401 -14.21 -3.42 6.65
C ASN A 401 -14.79 -2.21 7.38
N TRP A 402 -13.92 -1.36 7.89
CA TRP A 402 -14.33 -0.18 8.65
C TRP A 402 -14.91 0.93 7.75
N ASP A 403 -14.66 0.86 6.43
CA ASP A 403 -15.11 1.84 5.44
C ASP A 403 -16.56 1.65 4.98
N SER A 404 -17.18 0.51 5.29
CA SER A 404 -18.52 0.18 4.84
C SER A 404 -19.41 -0.01 6.06
N SER A 405 -20.24 1.00 6.32
CA SER A 405 -21.43 0.96 7.21
C SER A 405 -21.55 -0.34 7.99
N LEU A 406 -21.03 -0.36 9.22
CA LEU A 406 -21.22 -1.44 10.16
C LEU A 406 -22.72 -1.69 10.32
N ALA A 407 -23.28 -2.61 9.53
CA ALA A 407 -24.69 -2.90 9.56
C ALA A 407 -24.97 -3.64 10.88
N LYS A 408 -25.62 -2.93 11.80
CA LYS A 408 -26.15 -3.50 13.03
C LYS A 408 -27.16 -4.57 12.65
N PHE A 409 -27.11 -5.72 13.32
CA PHE A 409 -28.18 -6.71 13.16
C PHE A 409 -29.50 -6.07 13.62
N PRO A 410 -30.56 -6.05 12.80
CA PRO A 410 -31.86 -5.66 13.31
C PRO A 410 -32.36 -6.76 14.25
N SER A 411 -32.76 -6.39 15.47
CA SER A 411 -33.25 -7.31 16.51
C SER A 411 -34.42 -8.16 16.03
N ASP A 412 -35.23 -7.63 15.12
CA ASP A 412 -36.55 -8.18 14.77
C ASP A 412 -36.49 -9.43 13.88
N PHE A 413 -35.30 -9.87 13.48
CA PHE A 413 -35.11 -11.05 12.60
C PHE A 413 -34.71 -12.33 13.36
N TYR A 414 -34.52 -12.28 14.68
CA TYR A 414 -34.01 -13.41 15.46
C TYR A 414 -34.78 -13.59 16.77
N ASP A 415 -34.86 -14.84 17.26
CA ASP A 415 -35.57 -15.18 18.49
C ASP A 415 -34.91 -14.60 19.77
N HIS A 416 -33.66 -14.13 19.66
CA HIS A 416 -32.85 -13.59 20.76
C HIS A 416 -32.13 -12.32 20.31
N ASP A 417 -31.84 -11.43 21.27
CA ASP A 417 -31.13 -10.18 21.00
C ASP A 417 -29.66 -10.45 20.60
N PRO A 418 -29.25 -10.17 19.34
CA PRO A 418 -27.86 -10.37 18.92
C PRO A 418 -26.87 -9.48 19.66
N HIS A 419 -27.34 -8.42 20.33
CA HIS A 419 -26.52 -7.47 21.09
C HIS A 419 -26.23 -7.90 22.53
N GLU A 420 -26.83 -8.99 23.01
CA GLU A 420 -26.69 -9.44 24.40
C GLU A 420 -25.27 -9.91 24.75
N SER A 421 -24.61 -10.61 23.82
CA SER A 421 -23.28 -11.18 24.02
C SER A 421 -22.60 -11.53 22.70
N ALA A 422 -21.29 -11.81 22.75
CA ALA A 422 -20.54 -12.33 21.60
C ALA A 422 -21.09 -13.69 21.11
N ASP A 423 -21.57 -14.54 22.01
CA ASP A 423 -22.16 -15.84 21.65
C ASP A 423 -23.54 -15.68 20.99
N ALA A 424 -24.35 -14.72 21.46
CA ALA A 424 -25.61 -14.34 20.81
C ALA A 424 -25.35 -13.78 19.41
N CYS A 425 -24.33 -12.93 19.27
CA CYS A 425 -23.90 -12.37 17.98
C CYS A 425 -23.44 -13.47 17.00
N SER A 426 -22.63 -14.41 17.48
CA SER A 426 -22.20 -15.60 16.71
C SER A 426 -23.40 -16.43 16.25
N SER A 427 -24.34 -16.69 17.15
CA SER A 427 -25.55 -17.47 16.87
C SER A 427 -26.44 -16.78 15.82
N ALA A 428 -26.62 -15.46 15.92
CA ALA A 428 -27.34 -14.68 14.93
C ALA A 428 -26.67 -14.71 13.55
N CYS A 429 -25.34 -14.60 13.49
CA CYS A 429 -24.59 -14.77 12.23
C CYS A 429 -24.75 -16.19 11.65
N ASN A 430 -24.78 -17.20 12.51
CA ASN A 430 -25.01 -18.59 12.10
C ASN A 430 -26.39 -18.78 11.48
N ALA A 431 -27.43 -18.16 12.04
CA ALA A 431 -28.78 -18.18 11.50
C ALA A 431 -28.96 -17.34 10.22
N SER A 432 -28.23 -16.23 10.08
CA SER A 432 -28.40 -15.27 8.98
C SER A 432 -27.81 -15.73 7.64
N GLU A 433 -28.61 -15.98 6.61
CA GLU A 433 -28.12 -16.44 5.29
C GLU A 433 -26.97 -15.61 4.69
N LYS A 434 -26.97 -14.29 4.95
CA LYS A 434 -26.00 -13.35 4.36
C LYS A 434 -24.77 -13.09 5.24
N CYS A 435 -24.64 -13.74 6.39
CA CYS A 435 -23.53 -13.51 7.32
C CYS A 435 -22.42 -14.54 7.16
N PHE A 436 -21.23 -14.07 6.79
CA PHE A 436 -20.00 -14.87 6.76
C PHE A 436 -19.10 -14.59 7.96
N THR A 437 -19.09 -13.35 8.46
CA THR A 437 -18.26 -12.94 9.60
C THR A 437 -19.06 -12.08 10.55
N TRP A 438 -18.65 -12.02 11.81
CA TRP A 438 -19.29 -11.18 12.82
C TRP A 438 -18.25 -10.53 13.72
N MET A 439 -18.64 -9.42 14.33
CA MET A 439 -17.85 -8.72 15.34
C MET A 439 -18.78 -8.26 16.47
N TYR A 440 -18.34 -8.39 17.71
CA TYR A 440 -19.02 -7.91 18.90
C TYR A 440 -18.11 -6.94 19.65
N HIS A 441 -18.60 -5.72 19.87
CA HIS A 441 -17.86 -4.64 20.53
C HIS A 441 -18.84 -3.63 21.12
N LEU A 442 -18.60 -3.14 22.35
CA LEU A 442 -19.46 -2.18 23.06
C LEU A 442 -20.93 -2.61 23.14
N ARG A 443 -21.18 -3.89 23.42
CA ARG A 443 -22.53 -4.49 23.44
C ARG A 443 -23.27 -4.30 22.12
N GLN A 444 -22.53 -4.22 21.02
CA GLN A 444 -23.08 -4.13 19.69
C GLN A 444 -22.56 -5.28 18.84
N CYS A 445 -23.49 -5.97 18.19
CA CYS A 445 -23.20 -7.00 17.22
C CYS A 445 -23.24 -6.42 15.80
N PHE A 446 -22.21 -6.76 15.04
CA PHE A 446 -21.99 -6.33 13.68
C PHE A 446 -21.81 -7.53 12.77
N HIS A 447 -22.28 -7.41 11.53
CA HIS A 447 -22.25 -8.51 10.57
C HIS A 447 -21.47 -8.19 9.30
N GLY A 448 -20.75 -9.18 8.78
CA GLY A 448 -20.02 -9.11 7.54
C GLY A 448 -20.63 -10.03 6.49
N ARG A 449 -20.84 -9.46 5.29
CA ARG A 449 -21.40 -10.16 4.12
C ARG A 449 -20.34 -10.71 3.17
N SER A 450 -19.07 -10.58 3.54
CA SER A 450 -17.91 -11.06 2.78
C SER A 450 -16.99 -11.85 3.68
N ILE A 451 -16.37 -12.89 3.13
CA ILE A 451 -15.29 -13.62 3.79
C ILE A 451 -14.04 -12.74 3.79
N ARG A 452 -13.52 -12.42 4.97
CA ARG A 452 -12.28 -11.64 5.16
C ARG A 452 -11.50 -12.24 6.33
N TRP A 453 -10.18 -12.14 6.30
CA TRP A 453 -9.35 -12.55 7.42
C TRP A 453 -9.33 -11.50 8.54
N GLY A 454 -9.31 -10.21 8.21
CA GLY A 454 -9.48 -9.12 9.17
C GLY A 454 -8.19 -8.45 9.63
N THR A 455 -8.27 -7.66 10.69
CA THR A 455 -7.14 -6.92 11.26
C THR A 455 -7.16 -6.99 12.77
N HIS A 456 -5.97 -6.91 13.37
CA HIS A 456 -5.84 -6.65 14.80
C HIS A 456 -6.43 -5.27 15.14
N MET A 457 -7.10 -5.19 16.29
CA MET A 457 -7.70 -3.97 16.83
C MET A 457 -7.08 -3.66 18.18
N GLU A 458 -6.67 -2.41 18.41
CA GLU A 458 -6.25 -2.01 19.76
C GLU A 458 -7.46 -2.08 20.71
N PRO A 459 -7.35 -2.75 21.87
CA PRO A 459 -8.40 -2.76 22.86
C PRO A 459 -8.56 -1.39 23.53
N GLY A 460 -9.70 -1.15 24.16
CA GLY A 460 -9.93 0.11 24.91
C GLY A 460 -10.41 1.27 24.05
N LEU A 461 -10.86 0.99 22.83
CA LEU A 461 -11.43 1.98 21.93
C LEU A 461 -12.95 1.98 22.01
N GLU A 462 -13.56 3.15 21.82
CA GLU A 462 -15.01 3.33 21.68
C GLU A 462 -15.36 4.10 20.41
N PHE A 463 -16.61 3.94 19.97
CA PHE A 463 -17.15 4.72 18.86
C PHE A 463 -17.57 6.12 19.34
N LYS A 464 -16.95 7.17 18.80
CA LYS A 464 -17.53 8.52 18.87
C LYS A 464 -18.15 8.91 17.54
N ASP A 465 -19.46 9.08 17.57
CA ASP A 465 -20.26 9.58 16.45
C ASP A 465 -19.88 11.05 16.18
N LYS A 466 -19.34 11.32 15.00
CA LYS A 466 -19.07 12.67 14.48
C LYS A 466 -19.88 12.95 13.21
N GLY A 467 -21.02 12.30 13.03
CA GLY A 467 -21.86 12.45 11.83
C GLY A 467 -21.58 11.38 10.79
N LYS A 468 -21.05 11.75 9.60
CA LYS A 468 -20.83 10.78 8.50
C LYS A 468 -19.69 9.79 8.77
N ASP A 469 -18.78 10.12 9.70
CA ASP A 469 -17.62 9.30 10.05
C ASP A 469 -17.64 8.95 11.54
N SER A 470 -17.65 7.65 11.85
CA SER A 470 -17.42 7.14 13.20
C SER A 470 -15.93 6.92 13.42
N GLU A 471 -15.33 7.62 14.40
CA GLU A 471 -13.93 7.45 14.77
C GLU A 471 -13.81 6.56 16.00
N LEU A 472 -12.80 5.68 16.00
CA LEU A 472 -12.39 4.96 17.20
C LEU A 472 -11.50 5.86 18.05
N VAL A 473 -11.92 6.12 19.28
CA VAL A 473 -11.15 6.92 20.25
C VAL A 473 -10.95 6.12 21.52
N LYS A 474 -9.99 6.51 22.36
CA LYS A 474 -9.88 5.90 23.69
C LYS A 474 -11.13 6.21 24.51
N ASP A 475 -11.66 5.18 25.15
CA ASP A 475 -12.76 5.32 26.11
C ASP A 475 -12.36 6.24 27.27
N ASP A 476 -13.32 7.05 27.72
CA ASP A 476 -13.21 7.97 28.85
C ASP A 476 -13.78 7.40 30.16
N GLY A 477 -13.94 6.07 30.22
CA GLY A 477 -14.28 5.30 31.42
C GLY A 477 -15.75 4.89 31.51
N HIS A 478 -16.51 4.96 30.41
CA HIS A 478 -17.93 4.58 30.40
C HIS A 478 -18.14 3.07 30.26
N TRP A 479 -17.17 2.37 29.66
CA TRP A 479 -17.29 0.96 29.33
C TRP A 479 -16.42 0.08 30.22
N THR A 480 -16.84 -1.17 30.41
CA THR A 480 -16.00 -2.15 31.08
C THR A 480 -14.88 -2.62 30.15
N GLU A 481 -13.78 -3.13 30.70
CA GLU A 481 -12.69 -3.70 29.90
C GLU A 481 -13.18 -4.81 28.95
N ALA A 482 -14.16 -5.61 29.40
CA ALA A 482 -14.77 -6.65 28.57
C ALA A 482 -15.60 -6.07 27.40
N ASP A 483 -16.35 -4.99 27.64
CA ASP A 483 -17.12 -4.31 26.60
C ASP A 483 -16.22 -3.68 25.52
N LEU A 484 -15.02 -3.22 25.93
CA LEU A 484 -14.02 -2.56 25.09
C LEU A 484 -13.21 -3.51 24.19
N ARG A 485 -13.39 -4.83 24.32
CA ARG A 485 -12.73 -5.80 23.44
C ARG A 485 -13.47 -5.93 22.12
N PHE A 486 -12.73 -6.28 21.07
CA PHE A 486 -13.28 -6.62 19.76
C PHE A 486 -13.32 -8.14 19.63
N MET A 487 -14.48 -8.75 19.76
CA MET A 487 -14.64 -10.20 19.58
C MET A 487 -15.07 -10.48 18.15
N ALA A 488 -14.29 -11.27 17.42
CA ALA A 488 -14.54 -11.59 16.01
C ALA A 488 -14.78 -13.08 15.81
N GLY A 489 -15.64 -13.43 14.85
CA GLY A 489 -15.79 -14.81 14.43
C GLY A 489 -16.24 -14.98 12.98
N TRP A 490 -16.24 -16.24 12.55
CA TRP A 490 -16.50 -16.67 11.19
C TRP A 490 -17.54 -17.78 11.16
N ASN A 491 -18.43 -17.75 10.18
CA ASN A 491 -19.41 -18.81 9.98
C ASN A 491 -18.79 -19.96 9.19
N HIS A 492 -18.04 -20.84 9.86
CA HIS A 492 -17.29 -21.93 9.21
C HIS A 492 -18.13 -22.80 8.29
N LYS A 493 -19.37 -23.12 8.69
CA LYS A 493 -20.27 -23.96 7.89
C LYS A 493 -20.59 -23.29 6.55
N LYS A 494 -20.96 -22.01 6.56
CA LYS A 494 -21.27 -21.26 5.32
C LYS A 494 -20.02 -20.96 4.49
N ILE A 495 -18.93 -20.59 5.15
CA ILE A 495 -17.65 -20.33 4.49
C ILE A 495 -17.19 -21.58 3.73
N LYS A 496 -17.18 -22.73 4.41
CA LYS A 496 -16.86 -24.00 3.78
C LYS A 496 -17.78 -24.30 2.59
N ALA A 497 -19.10 -24.24 2.78
CA ALA A 497 -20.04 -24.50 1.70
C ALA A 497 -19.81 -23.56 0.49
N TRP A 498 -19.60 -22.27 0.74
CA TRP A 498 -19.34 -21.28 -0.30
C TRP A 498 -18.07 -21.59 -1.11
N MET A 499 -17.00 -22.02 -0.42
CA MET A 499 -15.72 -22.39 -1.06
C MET A 499 -15.80 -23.75 -1.78
N ASP A 500 -16.50 -24.74 -1.21
CA ASP A 500 -16.67 -26.07 -1.81
C ASP A 500 -17.46 -26.00 -3.13
N GLU A 501 -18.43 -25.08 -3.21
CA GLU A 501 -19.16 -24.77 -4.45
C GLU A 501 -18.32 -24.01 -5.50
N ARG A 502 -17.13 -23.49 -5.12
CA ARG A 502 -16.30 -22.60 -5.93
C ARG A 502 -14.83 -23.06 -5.92
N PRO A 503 -14.51 -24.17 -6.59
CA PRO A 503 -13.17 -24.74 -6.58
C PRO A 503 -12.11 -23.86 -7.28
N CYS A 504 -12.51 -22.91 -8.14
CA CYS A 504 -11.64 -22.15 -9.05
C CYS A 504 -10.75 -23.06 -9.90
N GLU A 505 -11.36 -23.94 -10.70
CA GLU A 505 -10.61 -24.79 -11.64
C GLU A 505 -10.08 -23.97 -12.83
N GLU A 506 -10.82 -22.94 -13.24
CA GLU A 506 -10.43 -21.99 -14.28
C GLU A 506 -9.87 -20.71 -13.66
N VAL A 507 -8.79 -20.20 -14.25
CA VAL A 507 -8.15 -18.95 -13.83
C VAL A 507 -8.84 -17.78 -14.50
N GLU A 508 -9.29 -16.81 -13.71
CA GLU A 508 -10.00 -15.65 -14.23
C GLU A 508 -9.04 -14.48 -14.51
N TRP A 509 -8.30 -14.58 -15.61
CA TRP A 509 -7.53 -13.44 -16.16
C TRP A 509 -8.51 -12.40 -16.71
N VAL A 510 -8.95 -11.46 -15.88
CA VAL A 510 -9.99 -10.50 -16.27
C VAL A 510 -9.53 -9.62 -17.44
N ARG A 511 -10.43 -9.38 -18.40
CA ARG A 511 -10.19 -8.43 -19.48
C ARG A 511 -10.22 -6.98 -18.98
N PRO A 512 -9.51 -6.06 -19.66
CA PRO A 512 -9.55 -4.63 -19.34
C PRO A 512 -10.98 -4.10 -19.21
N SER A 513 -11.25 -3.38 -18.11
CA SER A 513 -12.52 -2.72 -17.87
C SER A 513 -12.34 -1.53 -16.93
N THR A 514 -13.05 -0.45 -17.24
CA THR A 514 -13.17 0.75 -16.40
C THR A 514 -14.51 0.81 -15.68
N SER A 515 -15.47 -0.06 -16.04
CA SER A 515 -16.72 -0.25 -15.29
C SER A 515 -16.54 -1.16 -14.07
N ARG A 516 -15.55 -2.07 -14.11
CA ARG A 516 -15.20 -2.97 -13.00
C ARG A 516 -14.22 -2.30 -12.04
N ILE A 517 -14.77 -1.66 -11.00
CA ILE A 517 -14.04 -0.82 -10.04
C ILE A 517 -14.18 -1.32 -8.59
N PHE A 518 -13.20 -0.96 -7.75
CA PHE A 518 -13.17 -1.26 -6.32
C PHE A 518 -14.38 -0.68 -5.57
#